data_AF-A0A7W0UJ96-F1
#
_entry.id   AF-A0A7W0UJ96-F1
#
_cell.length_a   1.000
_cell.length_b   1.000
_cell.length_c   1.000
_cell.angle_alpha   90.00
_cell.angle_beta   90.00
_cell.angle_gamma   90.00
#
_symmetry.space_group_name_H-M   'P 1'
#
loop_
_entity.id
_entity.type
_entity.pdbx_description
1 polymer ?
#
loop_
_entity_poly.entity_id
_entity_poly.type
_entity_poly.pdbx_seq_one_letter_code
_entity_poly.pdbx_strand_id
1 'polypeptide(L)'
;TKLVALRVARSALPQALERVWAKGNAALPLDPELPDRQVRELVGKFKPHEIETGEGITPLPDGRPVDPGIAVVLATSGTTGSPKGVELGWNALACAAELTNDAVGADAGDRWLCCLPPSQTGGFMTLFRSRALGTRAKIHERFEPERIASESDCRFISLVPTMLGRLLASNVDLTHFDALLVGGDRADPSLLENARERGARVISTYGMTETCGGIVYDGRPLPGVEVTLGEADVIQITSPTLMRGYRLDDDSTDRALVAERFITSDRGDIDDEGRLRMLGRVDDVIISAGNKIVRRRLEDALAEHPAIDHASVTAIPDPELG
;
A
#
# COMPACT_ATOMS: atom_id res chain seq x y z
N THR A 1 -22.88 -8.19 -2.83
CA THR A 1 -21.99 -8.46 -3.99
C THR A 1 -21.11 -9.67 -3.72
N LYS A 2 -20.84 -10.56 -4.69
CA LYS A 2 -19.90 -11.68 -4.45
C LYS A 2 -18.47 -11.14 -4.35
N LEU A 3 -17.68 -11.76 -3.48
CA LEU A 3 -16.23 -11.56 -3.41
C LEU A 3 -15.53 -12.71 -4.13
N VAL A 4 -14.63 -12.40 -5.05
CA VAL A 4 -13.88 -13.36 -5.86
C VAL A 4 -12.39 -13.21 -5.57
N ALA A 5 -11.75 -14.25 -5.04
CA ALA A 5 -10.30 -14.26 -4.87
C ALA A 5 -9.59 -14.49 -6.20
N LEU A 6 -8.54 -13.72 -6.48
CA LEU A 6 -7.76 -13.80 -7.72
C LEU A 6 -6.31 -14.14 -7.38
N ARG A 7 -5.90 -15.40 -7.58
CA ARG A 7 -4.50 -15.84 -7.45
C ARG A 7 -3.96 -16.19 -8.84
N VAL A 8 -3.68 -15.16 -9.61
CA VAL A 8 -3.19 -15.25 -11.00
C VAL A 8 -1.86 -14.53 -11.14
N ALA A 9 -1.13 -14.76 -12.24
CA ALA A 9 0.09 -14.02 -12.55
C ALA A 9 -0.17 -12.50 -12.56
N ARG A 10 0.84 -11.69 -12.20
CA ARG A 10 0.65 -10.24 -12.03
C ARG A 10 0.19 -9.58 -13.33
N SER A 11 0.73 -10.03 -14.47
CA SER A 11 0.33 -9.60 -15.82
C SER A 11 -1.11 -9.99 -16.21
N ALA A 12 -1.65 -11.07 -15.66
CA ALA A 12 -3.02 -11.53 -15.94
C ALA A 12 -4.07 -10.85 -15.05
N LEU A 13 -3.66 -10.31 -13.91
CA LEU A 13 -4.56 -9.72 -12.92
C LEU A 13 -5.47 -8.59 -13.47
N PRO A 14 -5.00 -7.62 -14.29
CA PRO A 14 -5.89 -6.60 -14.84
C PRO A 14 -7.08 -7.18 -15.62
N GLN A 15 -6.84 -8.24 -16.41
CA GLN A 15 -7.92 -8.87 -17.18
C GLN A 15 -8.88 -9.65 -16.28
N ALA A 16 -8.36 -10.28 -15.23
CA ALA A 16 -9.20 -10.96 -14.23
C ALA A 16 -10.08 -9.96 -13.46
N LEU A 17 -9.53 -8.81 -13.07
CA LEU A 17 -10.27 -7.73 -12.44
C LEU A 17 -11.44 -7.26 -13.32
N GLU A 18 -11.21 -6.97 -14.60
CA GLU A 18 -12.31 -6.58 -15.52
C GLU A 18 -13.41 -7.64 -15.59
N ARG A 19 -13.06 -8.93 -15.63
CA ARG A 19 -14.06 -10.02 -15.65
C ARG A 19 -14.90 -10.07 -14.37
N VAL A 20 -14.25 -9.88 -13.21
CA VAL A 20 -14.94 -9.85 -11.91
C VAL A 20 -15.87 -8.64 -11.84
N TRP A 21 -15.38 -7.46 -12.18
CA TRP A 21 -16.13 -6.21 -12.13
C TRP A 21 -17.28 -6.15 -13.14
N ALA A 22 -17.11 -6.70 -14.35
CA ALA A 22 -18.17 -6.77 -15.36
C ALA A 22 -19.38 -7.60 -14.89
N LYS A 23 -19.20 -8.52 -13.93
CA LYS A 23 -20.28 -9.28 -13.30
C LYS A 23 -20.88 -8.58 -12.07
N GLY A 24 -20.43 -7.37 -11.76
CA GLY A 24 -20.81 -6.64 -10.55
C GLY A 24 -20.24 -7.22 -9.26
N ASN A 25 -19.17 -8.04 -9.34
CA ASN A 25 -18.50 -8.66 -8.21
C ASN A 25 -17.32 -7.82 -7.71
N ALA A 26 -16.90 -8.04 -6.47
CA ALA A 26 -15.69 -7.46 -5.88
C ALA A 26 -14.52 -8.46 -5.97
N ALA A 27 -13.30 -7.94 -6.08
CA ALA A 27 -12.09 -8.76 -6.16
C ALA A 27 -11.35 -8.84 -4.82
N LEU A 28 -10.66 -9.96 -4.59
CA LEU A 28 -9.64 -10.14 -3.55
C LEU A 28 -8.36 -10.63 -4.23
N PRO A 29 -7.50 -9.72 -4.74
CA PRO A 29 -6.22 -10.09 -5.31
C PRO A 29 -5.32 -10.75 -4.25
N LEU A 30 -4.78 -11.92 -4.59
CA LEU A 30 -3.82 -12.64 -3.75
C LEU A 30 -2.51 -12.74 -4.51
N ASP A 31 -1.39 -12.54 -3.81
CA ASP A 31 -0.08 -12.68 -4.44
C ASP A 31 0.13 -14.15 -4.88
N PRO A 32 0.42 -14.39 -6.17
CA PRO A 32 0.66 -15.75 -6.66
C PRO A 32 1.83 -16.45 -5.97
N GLU A 33 2.80 -15.70 -5.43
CA GLU A 33 3.98 -16.24 -4.73
C GLU A 33 3.69 -16.64 -3.27
N LEU A 34 2.50 -16.36 -2.74
CA LEU A 34 2.14 -16.80 -1.38
C LEU A 34 2.11 -18.33 -1.28
N PRO A 35 2.69 -18.92 -0.23
CA PRO A 35 2.48 -20.31 0.14
C PRO A 35 1.00 -20.67 0.28
N ASP A 36 0.62 -21.87 -0.15
CA ASP A 36 -0.78 -22.32 -0.13
C ASP A 36 -1.40 -22.28 1.27
N ARG A 37 -0.59 -22.45 2.33
CA ARG A 37 -1.06 -22.30 3.71
C ARG A 37 -1.60 -20.90 3.96
N GLN A 38 -0.85 -19.87 3.57
CA GLN A 38 -1.25 -18.48 3.75
C GLN A 38 -2.45 -18.13 2.85
N VAL A 39 -2.50 -18.67 1.63
CA VAL A 39 -3.68 -18.53 0.77
C VAL A 39 -4.93 -19.12 1.43
N ARG A 40 -4.84 -20.32 2.00
CA ARG A 40 -5.96 -20.95 2.74
C ARG A 40 -6.36 -20.13 3.97
N GLU A 41 -5.41 -19.53 4.68
CA GLU A 41 -5.69 -18.64 5.82
C GLU A 41 -6.45 -17.38 5.37
N LEU A 42 -6.00 -16.72 4.30
CA LEU A 42 -6.67 -15.52 3.75
C LEU A 42 -8.06 -15.86 3.20
N VAL A 43 -8.21 -16.97 2.48
CA VAL A 43 -9.51 -17.46 2.00
C VAL A 43 -10.43 -17.80 3.18
N GLY A 44 -9.92 -18.50 4.19
CA GLY A 44 -10.67 -18.84 5.39
C GLY A 44 -11.12 -17.61 6.17
N LYS A 45 -10.27 -16.57 6.23
CA LYS A 45 -10.54 -15.32 6.96
C LYS A 45 -11.52 -14.41 6.21
N PHE A 46 -11.27 -14.13 4.93
CA PHE A 46 -12.05 -13.15 4.16
C PHE A 46 -13.27 -13.73 3.45
N LYS A 47 -13.41 -15.07 3.46
CA LYS A 47 -14.58 -15.81 2.99
C LYS A 47 -15.03 -15.39 1.57
N PRO A 48 -14.16 -15.43 0.54
CA PRO A 48 -14.59 -15.25 -0.85
C PRO A 48 -15.51 -16.40 -1.29
N HIS A 49 -16.34 -16.16 -2.30
CA HIS A 49 -17.27 -17.16 -2.84
C HIS A 49 -16.61 -18.12 -3.82
N GLU A 50 -15.52 -17.69 -4.44
CA GLU A 50 -14.76 -18.48 -5.39
C GLU A 50 -13.33 -17.96 -5.43
N ILE A 51 -12.40 -18.81 -5.83
CA ILE A 51 -11.02 -18.46 -6.13
C ILE A 51 -10.73 -18.78 -7.60
N GLU A 52 -10.27 -17.78 -8.34
CA GLU A 52 -9.75 -17.93 -9.69
C GLU A 52 -8.23 -18.05 -9.64
N THR A 53 -7.72 -19.08 -10.32
CA THR A 53 -6.30 -19.35 -10.49
C THR A 53 -5.99 -19.55 -11.98
N GLY A 54 -4.72 -19.74 -12.33
CA GLY A 54 -4.34 -20.13 -13.69
C GLY A 54 -4.95 -21.46 -14.16
N GLU A 55 -5.40 -22.32 -13.22
CA GLU A 55 -6.01 -23.62 -13.51
C GLU A 55 -7.54 -23.55 -13.68
N GLY A 56 -8.16 -22.44 -13.29
CA GLY A 56 -9.60 -22.24 -13.37
C GLY A 56 -10.21 -21.66 -12.10
N ILE A 57 -11.54 -21.72 -12.02
CA ILE A 57 -12.34 -21.16 -10.93
C ILE A 57 -12.83 -22.29 -10.03
N THR A 58 -12.57 -22.18 -8.73
CA THR A 58 -13.06 -23.10 -7.70
C THR A 58 -14.08 -22.40 -6.79
N PRO A 59 -15.33 -22.88 -6.70
CA PRO A 59 -16.31 -22.33 -5.76
C PRO A 59 -15.95 -22.70 -4.32
N LEU A 60 -16.31 -21.81 -3.38
CA LEU A 60 -16.04 -21.95 -1.95
C LEU A 60 -17.37 -21.91 -1.18
N PRO A 61 -17.69 -22.91 -0.34
CA PRO A 61 -19.02 -23.09 0.23
C PRO A 61 -19.41 -22.02 1.26
N ASP A 62 -18.43 -21.44 1.96
CA ASP A 62 -18.66 -20.47 3.05
C ASP A 62 -18.56 -19.01 2.61
N GLY A 63 -18.74 -18.74 1.31
CA GLY A 63 -18.64 -17.39 0.76
C GLY A 63 -19.56 -16.38 1.46
N ARG A 64 -19.01 -15.24 1.86
CA ARG A 64 -19.74 -14.13 2.48
C ARG A 64 -19.74 -12.93 1.54
N PRO A 65 -20.89 -12.26 1.32
CA PRO A 65 -20.96 -11.08 0.45
C PRO A 65 -20.17 -9.92 1.05
N VAL A 66 -19.74 -9.03 0.17
CA VAL A 66 -19.38 -7.64 0.50
C VAL A 66 -20.56 -6.74 0.17
N ASP A 67 -20.57 -5.55 0.78
CA ASP A 67 -21.56 -4.53 0.51
C ASP A 67 -21.52 -4.08 -0.97
N PRO A 68 -22.68 -3.68 -1.54
CA PRO A 68 -22.70 -3.06 -2.86
C PRO A 68 -21.76 -1.84 -2.94
N GLY A 69 -21.06 -1.68 -4.06
CA GLY A 69 -20.13 -0.56 -4.27
C GLY A 69 -18.68 -0.84 -3.87
N ILE A 70 -18.40 -1.91 -3.13
CA ILE A 70 -17.03 -2.40 -2.91
C ILE A 70 -16.46 -2.97 -4.21
N ALA A 71 -15.29 -2.48 -4.61
CA ALA A 71 -14.59 -2.90 -5.83
C ALA A 71 -13.53 -3.96 -5.52
N VAL A 72 -12.82 -3.79 -4.41
CA VAL A 72 -11.70 -4.66 -4.01
C VAL A 72 -11.60 -4.78 -2.50
N VAL A 73 -11.17 -5.94 -2.03
CA VAL A 73 -10.67 -6.16 -0.67
C VAL A 73 -9.17 -6.42 -0.76
N LEU A 74 -8.36 -5.60 -0.09
CA LEU A 74 -6.90 -5.78 -0.06
C LEU A 74 -6.44 -6.28 1.30
N ALA A 75 -5.65 -7.34 1.31
CA ALA A 75 -5.09 -7.91 2.53
C ALA A 75 -3.91 -7.07 3.02
N THR A 76 -3.87 -6.80 4.32
CA THR A 76 -2.75 -6.15 5.01
C THR A 76 -2.26 -7.04 6.14
N SER A 77 -0.98 -6.94 6.52
CA SER A 77 -0.38 -7.80 7.54
C SER A 77 -0.97 -7.62 8.94
N GLY A 78 -1.53 -6.45 9.26
CA GLY A 78 -2.13 -6.15 10.57
C GLY A 78 -1.11 -6.15 11.73
N THR A 79 -1.22 -5.21 12.66
CA THR A 79 -0.26 -5.11 13.77
C THR A 79 -0.46 -6.16 14.87
N THR A 80 -1.62 -6.82 14.87
CA THR A 80 -1.94 -7.95 15.75
C THR A 80 -1.43 -9.29 15.22
N GLY A 81 -0.72 -9.30 14.08
CA GLY A 81 -0.23 -10.50 13.41
C GLY A 81 -1.27 -11.27 12.58
N SER A 82 -2.55 -10.88 12.68
CA SER A 82 -3.63 -11.45 11.86
C SER A 82 -4.00 -10.49 10.72
N PRO A 83 -4.02 -10.94 9.45
CA PRO A 83 -4.15 -10.03 8.32
C PRO A 83 -5.53 -9.37 8.26
N LYS A 84 -5.62 -8.05 8.04
CA LYS A 84 -6.91 -7.34 7.89
C LYS A 84 -7.25 -7.19 6.41
N GLY A 85 -8.53 -7.33 6.06
CA GLY A 85 -9.01 -7.12 4.69
C GLY A 85 -9.63 -5.74 4.59
N VAL A 86 -9.00 -4.82 3.89
CA VAL A 86 -9.51 -3.45 3.73
C VAL A 86 -10.49 -3.41 2.57
N GLU A 87 -11.75 -3.04 2.83
CA GLU A 87 -12.77 -2.93 1.80
C GLU A 87 -12.73 -1.54 1.14
N LEU A 88 -12.41 -1.50 -0.16
CA LEU A 88 -12.27 -0.26 -0.93
C LEU A 88 -13.37 -0.12 -1.98
N GLY A 89 -14.07 1.00 -1.94
CA GLY A 89 -15.15 1.34 -2.87
C GLY A 89 -14.68 2.00 -4.16
N TRP A 90 -15.51 1.94 -5.20
CA TRP A 90 -15.22 2.56 -6.50
C TRP A 90 -14.89 4.05 -6.42
N ASN A 91 -15.67 4.82 -5.66
CA ASN A 91 -15.47 6.27 -5.53
C ASN A 91 -14.13 6.60 -4.89
N ALA A 92 -13.75 5.88 -3.83
CA ALA A 92 -12.48 6.08 -3.13
C ALA A 92 -11.29 5.77 -4.04
N LEU A 93 -11.37 4.68 -4.82
CA LEU A 93 -10.33 4.30 -5.78
C LEU A 93 -10.20 5.31 -6.93
N ALA A 94 -11.33 5.75 -7.50
CA ALA A 94 -11.35 6.75 -8.57
C ALA A 94 -10.75 8.06 -8.10
N CYS A 95 -11.22 8.57 -6.95
CA CYS A 95 -10.71 9.80 -6.37
C CYS A 95 -9.20 9.70 -6.04
N ALA A 96 -8.75 8.59 -5.44
CA ALA A 96 -7.32 8.41 -5.15
C ALA A 96 -6.44 8.35 -6.41
N ALA A 97 -6.94 7.76 -7.49
CA ALA A 97 -6.25 7.72 -8.77
C ALA A 97 -6.16 9.11 -9.41
N GLU A 98 -7.27 9.85 -9.45
CA GLU A 98 -7.34 11.23 -9.94
C GLU A 98 -6.40 12.14 -9.16
N LEU A 99 -6.53 12.19 -7.83
CA LEU A 99 -5.68 13.01 -6.96
C LEU A 99 -4.19 12.71 -7.15
N THR A 100 -3.81 11.43 -7.32
CA THR A 100 -2.42 11.08 -7.57
C THR A 100 -1.97 11.53 -8.97
N ASN A 101 -2.76 11.26 -10.00
CA ASN A 101 -2.43 11.61 -11.38
C ASN A 101 -2.27 13.13 -11.53
N ASP A 102 -3.16 13.91 -10.91
CA ASP A 102 -3.05 15.37 -10.86
C ASP A 102 -1.77 15.82 -10.14
N ALA A 103 -1.46 15.22 -8.98
CA ALA A 103 -0.27 15.58 -8.19
C ALA A 103 1.05 15.32 -8.92
N VAL A 104 1.12 14.29 -9.76
CA VAL A 104 2.31 14.02 -10.57
C VAL A 104 2.32 14.78 -11.91
N GLY A 105 1.18 15.35 -12.32
CA GLY A 105 1.00 16.02 -13.60
C GLY A 105 0.85 15.04 -14.77
N ALA A 106 0.10 13.95 -14.57
CA ALA A 106 -0.18 12.95 -15.59
C ALA A 106 -1.30 13.39 -16.54
N ASP A 107 -1.14 13.09 -17.81
CA ASP A 107 -2.12 13.37 -18.86
C ASP A 107 -2.74 12.08 -19.42
N ALA A 108 -3.90 12.22 -20.08
CA ALA A 108 -4.54 11.10 -20.76
C ALA A 108 -3.60 10.47 -21.80
N GLY A 109 -3.47 9.14 -21.78
CA GLY A 109 -2.52 8.41 -22.61
C GLY A 109 -1.18 8.11 -21.94
N ASP A 110 -0.89 8.71 -20.79
CA ASP A 110 0.29 8.37 -20.01
C ASP A 110 0.19 6.98 -19.38
N ARG A 111 1.34 6.35 -19.12
CA ARG A 111 1.44 4.97 -18.64
C ARG A 111 2.29 4.90 -17.38
N TRP A 112 1.81 4.13 -16.40
CA TRP A 112 2.60 3.78 -15.21
C TRP A 112 3.30 2.43 -15.37
N LEU A 113 4.48 2.31 -14.75
CA LEU A 113 5.18 1.06 -14.53
C LEU A 113 4.84 0.47 -13.15
N CYS A 114 4.33 -0.75 -13.13
CA CYS A 114 4.01 -1.53 -11.93
C CYS A 114 5.07 -2.60 -11.70
N CYS A 115 5.99 -2.33 -10.78
CA CYS A 115 6.99 -3.28 -10.28
C CYS A 115 6.72 -3.73 -8.83
N LEU A 116 5.63 -3.24 -8.22
CA LEU A 116 5.11 -3.66 -6.93
C LEU A 116 4.08 -4.79 -7.09
N PRO A 117 3.90 -5.68 -6.08
CA PRO A 117 2.83 -6.68 -6.11
C PRO A 117 1.45 -6.00 -6.19
N PRO A 118 0.63 -6.27 -7.22
CA PRO A 118 -0.69 -5.64 -7.33
C PRO A 118 -1.76 -6.27 -6.43
N SER A 119 -1.37 -7.23 -5.59
CA SER A 119 -2.12 -7.67 -4.40
C SER A 119 -2.00 -6.70 -3.22
N GLN A 120 -1.08 -5.74 -3.30
CA GLN A 120 -0.89 -4.67 -2.33
C GLN A 120 -1.31 -3.34 -2.93
N THR A 121 -1.68 -2.38 -2.09
CA THR A 121 -2.22 -1.08 -2.49
C THR A 121 -1.33 -0.33 -3.47
N GLY A 122 -0.01 -0.31 -3.26
CA GLY A 122 0.92 0.38 -4.16
C GLY A 122 0.88 -0.16 -5.59
N GLY A 123 0.92 -1.49 -5.76
CA GLY A 123 0.79 -2.12 -7.09
C GLY A 123 -0.63 -2.00 -7.64
N PHE A 124 -1.65 -2.24 -6.82
CA PHE A 124 -3.06 -2.17 -7.23
C PHE A 124 -3.42 -0.76 -7.75
N MET A 125 -3.04 0.28 -7.02
CA MET A 125 -3.29 1.66 -7.43
C MET A 125 -2.47 2.07 -8.64
N THR A 126 -1.33 1.46 -8.91
CA THR A 126 -0.59 1.67 -10.16
C THR A 126 -1.41 1.19 -11.37
N LEU A 127 -2.09 0.04 -11.25
CA LEU A 127 -3.01 -0.44 -12.29
C LEU A 127 -4.19 0.51 -12.47
N PHE A 128 -4.76 0.96 -11.35
CA PHE A 128 -5.95 1.81 -11.34
C PHE A 128 -5.67 3.23 -11.88
N ARG A 129 -4.51 3.81 -11.56
CA ARG A 129 -4.04 5.10 -12.09
C ARG A 129 -3.85 5.07 -13.60
N SER A 130 -3.22 4.01 -14.13
CA SER A 130 -3.12 3.85 -15.60
C SER A 130 -4.49 3.71 -16.26
N ARG A 131 -5.40 2.94 -15.64
CA ARG A 131 -6.78 2.81 -16.14
C ARG A 131 -7.49 4.17 -16.19
N ALA A 132 -7.34 5.00 -15.15
CA ALA A 132 -7.93 6.34 -15.09
C ALA A 132 -7.40 7.27 -16.21
N LEU A 133 -6.17 7.05 -16.67
CA LEU A 133 -5.56 7.76 -17.80
C LEU A 133 -5.92 7.16 -19.16
N GLY A 134 -6.79 6.15 -19.21
CA GLY A 134 -7.19 5.47 -20.44
C GLY A 134 -6.16 4.46 -20.97
N THR A 135 -5.15 4.10 -20.18
CA THR A 135 -4.09 3.16 -20.57
C THR A 135 -4.07 1.91 -19.69
N ARG A 136 -3.15 0.99 -20.01
CA ARG A 136 -2.81 -0.15 -19.16
C ARG A 136 -1.42 0.06 -18.60
N ALA A 137 -1.25 -0.21 -17.31
CA ALA A 137 0.07 -0.21 -16.69
C ALA A 137 0.97 -1.25 -17.37
N LYS A 138 2.26 -0.92 -17.53
CA LYS A 138 3.29 -1.91 -17.82
C LYS A 138 3.57 -2.68 -16.54
N ILE A 139 3.49 -4.01 -16.57
CA ILE A 139 3.63 -4.83 -15.36
C ILE A 139 4.90 -5.65 -15.47
N HIS A 140 5.75 -5.59 -14.45
CA HIS A 140 6.85 -6.52 -14.27
C HIS A 140 6.42 -7.61 -13.29
N GLU A 141 6.68 -8.88 -13.64
CA GLU A 141 6.41 -10.00 -12.72
C GLU A 141 7.32 -9.92 -11.48
N ARG A 142 8.54 -9.39 -11.64
CA ARG A 142 9.53 -9.21 -10.58
C ARG A 142 10.22 -7.86 -10.71
N PHE A 143 10.72 -7.33 -9.60
CA PHE A 143 11.55 -6.13 -9.61
C PHE A 143 12.96 -6.47 -10.11
N GLU A 144 13.31 -5.94 -11.28
CA GLU A 144 14.60 -6.17 -11.96
C GLU A 144 15.13 -4.79 -12.42
N PRO A 145 16.08 -4.18 -11.67
CA PRO A 145 16.58 -2.81 -11.93
C PRO A 145 16.95 -2.53 -13.38
N GLU A 146 17.65 -3.47 -14.02
CA GLU A 146 18.17 -3.32 -15.39
C GLU A 146 17.05 -3.24 -16.42
N ARG A 147 15.89 -3.86 -16.16
CA ARG A 147 14.75 -3.80 -17.06
C ARG A 147 14.01 -2.47 -16.94
N ILE A 148 13.95 -1.90 -15.74
CA ILE A 148 13.32 -0.60 -15.49
C ILE A 148 13.99 0.49 -16.33
N ALA A 149 15.33 0.44 -16.49
CA ALA A 149 16.07 1.36 -17.35
C ALA A 149 15.60 1.40 -18.82
N SER A 150 14.95 0.32 -19.30
CA SER A 150 14.50 0.19 -20.69
C SER A 150 13.03 0.59 -20.91
N GLU A 151 12.29 0.94 -19.85
CA GLU A 151 10.84 1.22 -19.90
C GLU A 151 10.54 2.70 -20.22
N SER A 152 11.12 3.22 -21.31
CA SER A 152 10.96 4.61 -21.72
C SER A 152 9.55 4.99 -22.19
N ASP A 153 8.65 4.02 -22.35
CA ASP A 153 7.22 4.24 -22.61
C ASP A 153 6.39 4.50 -21.33
N CYS A 154 7.01 4.38 -20.15
CA CYS A 154 6.38 4.63 -18.87
C CYS A 154 6.86 5.96 -18.28
N ARG A 155 5.91 6.80 -17.86
CA ARG A 155 6.18 8.14 -17.33
C ARG A 155 6.25 8.17 -15.80
N PHE A 156 5.65 7.19 -15.15
CA PHE A 156 5.50 7.15 -13.70
C PHE A 156 5.81 5.77 -13.11
N ILE A 157 6.36 5.76 -11.90
CA ILE A 157 6.66 4.54 -11.15
C ILE A 157 6.41 4.77 -9.65
N SER A 158 5.87 3.76 -8.97
CA SER A 158 5.78 3.73 -7.50
C SER A 158 6.77 2.72 -6.94
N LEU A 159 7.50 3.12 -5.89
CA LEU A 159 8.60 2.37 -5.29
C LEU A 159 8.50 2.40 -3.76
N VAL A 160 9.06 1.38 -3.11
CA VAL A 160 9.47 1.48 -1.71
C VAL A 160 10.93 1.96 -1.62
N PRO A 161 11.38 2.52 -0.48
CA PRO A 161 12.74 3.05 -0.34
C PRO A 161 13.83 2.05 -0.73
N THR A 162 13.69 0.78 -0.34
CA THR A 162 14.66 -0.27 -0.67
C THR A 162 14.80 -0.52 -2.17
N MET A 163 13.71 -0.40 -2.94
CA MET A 163 13.75 -0.50 -4.41
C MET A 163 14.46 0.71 -5.02
N LEU A 164 14.21 1.92 -4.52
CA LEU A 164 14.93 3.11 -4.97
C LEU A 164 16.45 2.96 -4.72
N GLY A 165 16.85 2.51 -3.53
CA GLY A 165 18.26 2.25 -3.21
C GLY A 165 18.91 1.28 -4.19
N ARG A 166 18.23 0.18 -4.55
CA ARG A 166 18.71 -0.78 -5.54
C ARG A 166 18.84 -0.18 -6.94
N LEU A 167 17.89 0.66 -7.38
CA LEU A 167 17.98 1.35 -8.68
C LEU A 167 19.19 2.28 -8.75
N LEU A 168 19.44 3.04 -7.68
CA LEU A 168 20.59 3.94 -7.59
C LEU A 168 21.91 3.18 -7.53
N ALA A 169 21.97 2.05 -6.81
CA ALA A 169 23.15 1.20 -6.75
C ALA A 169 23.49 0.57 -8.12
N SER A 170 22.47 0.20 -8.90
CA SER A 170 22.63 -0.30 -10.28
C SER A 170 22.84 0.80 -11.32
N ASN A 171 22.94 2.08 -10.92
CA ASN A 171 23.09 3.23 -11.83
C ASN A 171 22.02 3.30 -12.93
N VAL A 172 20.80 2.91 -12.61
CA VAL A 172 19.66 3.06 -13.52
C VAL A 172 19.40 4.55 -13.74
N ASP A 173 19.23 4.96 -15.00
CA ASP A 173 18.79 6.31 -15.34
C ASP A 173 17.30 6.45 -15.02
N LEU A 174 16.97 7.29 -14.04
CA LEU A 174 15.61 7.53 -13.59
C LEU A 174 15.03 8.85 -14.12
N THR A 175 15.79 9.60 -14.93
CA THR A 175 15.40 10.93 -15.42
C THR A 175 14.31 10.88 -16.49
N HIS A 176 14.09 9.71 -17.10
CA HIS A 176 13.02 9.49 -18.07
C HIS A 176 11.62 9.39 -17.43
N PHE A 177 11.54 9.16 -16.11
CA PHE A 177 10.27 9.23 -15.38
C PHE A 177 9.97 10.68 -14.99
N ASP A 178 8.77 11.16 -15.34
CA ASP A 178 8.29 12.48 -14.93
C ASP A 178 7.98 12.54 -13.43
N ALA A 179 7.71 11.42 -12.77
CA ALA A 179 7.67 11.34 -11.31
C ALA A 179 7.91 9.92 -10.77
N LEU A 180 8.66 9.83 -9.67
CA LEU A 180 8.85 8.62 -8.88
C LEU A 180 8.15 8.82 -7.52
N LEU A 181 7.12 8.03 -7.25
CA LEU A 181 6.48 8.01 -5.94
C LEU A 181 7.22 7.03 -5.04
N VAL A 182 7.70 7.51 -3.89
CA VAL A 182 8.40 6.67 -2.91
C VAL A 182 7.60 6.67 -1.62
N GLY A 183 7.15 5.50 -1.19
CA GLY A 183 6.32 5.37 0.02
C GLY A 183 6.24 3.93 0.50
N GLY A 184 5.29 3.66 1.40
CA GLY A 184 5.11 2.33 2.00
C GLY A 184 6.11 1.99 3.11
N ASP A 185 7.16 2.78 3.29
CA ASP A 185 8.08 2.75 4.43
C ASP A 185 8.76 4.12 4.59
N ARG A 186 9.50 4.33 5.68
CA ARG A 186 10.32 5.52 5.90
C ARG A 186 11.50 5.51 4.93
N ALA A 187 11.54 6.54 4.08
CA ALA A 187 12.71 6.82 3.26
C ALA A 187 13.75 7.60 4.06
N ASP A 188 15.01 7.19 3.99
CA ASP A 188 16.13 8.00 4.46
C ASP A 188 16.20 9.30 3.64
N PRO A 189 16.28 10.48 4.27
CA PRO A 189 16.41 11.75 3.54
C PRO A 189 17.60 11.76 2.56
N SER A 190 18.73 11.15 2.91
CA SER A 190 19.92 11.07 2.06
C SER A 190 19.70 10.21 0.82
N LEU A 191 18.86 9.17 0.91
CA LEU A 191 18.47 8.36 -0.25
C LEU A 191 17.65 9.18 -1.25
N LEU A 192 16.70 9.97 -0.75
CA LEU A 192 15.87 10.85 -1.59
C LEU A 192 16.70 11.97 -2.21
N GLU A 193 17.62 12.58 -1.44
CA GLU A 193 18.57 13.59 -1.92
C GLU A 193 19.44 13.04 -3.05
N ASN A 194 20.05 11.86 -2.87
CA ASN A 194 20.90 11.21 -3.87
C ASN A 194 20.14 10.98 -5.19
N ALA A 195 18.87 10.53 -5.13
CA ALA A 195 18.06 10.37 -6.33
C ALA A 195 17.79 11.72 -7.04
N ARG A 196 17.52 12.78 -6.28
CA ARG A 196 17.31 14.14 -6.83
C ARG A 196 18.59 14.73 -7.42
N GLU A 197 19.74 14.53 -6.80
CA GLU A 197 21.05 14.93 -7.33
C GLU A 197 21.37 14.25 -8.67
N ARG A 198 20.85 13.04 -8.90
CA ARG A 198 20.91 12.34 -10.20
C ARG A 198 19.83 12.77 -11.19
N GLY A 199 19.06 13.81 -10.87
CA GLY A 199 18.05 14.40 -11.74
C GLY A 199 16.66 13.74 -11.69
N ALA A 200 16.43 12.76 -10.81
CA ALA A 200 15.12 12.12 -10.70
C ALA A 200 14.11 13.02 -9.95
N ARG A 201 12.88 13.14 -10.46
CA ARG A 201 11.77 13.81 -9.77
C ARG A 201 11.15 12.86 -8.73
N VAL A 202 11.74 12.83 -7.53
CA VAL A 202 11.28 11.98 -6.42
C VAL A 202 10.30 12.72 -5.51
N ILE A 203 9.12 12.11 -5.33
CA ILE A 203 8.06 12.59 -4.44
C ILE A 203 7.88 11.56 -3.33
N SER A 204 8.13 11.98 -2.10
CA SER A 204 7.87 11.15 -0.92
C SER A 204 6.37 11.11 -0.64
N THR A 205 5.85 9.94 -0.28
CA THR A 205 4.41 9.74 -0.06
C THR A 205 4.13 9.07 1.27
N TYR A 206 3.11 9.58 1.98
CA TYR A 206 2.52 8.92 3.13
C TYR A 206 1.07 8.54 2.82
N GLY A 207 0.69 7.35 3.26
CA GLY A 207 -0.62 6.76 3.07
C GLY A 207 -0.55 5.25 3.28
N MET A 208 -1.70 4.61 3.21
CA MET A 208 -1.85 3.19 3.50
C MET A 208 -2.98 2.57 2.69
N THR A 209 -3.28 1.30 2.93
CA THR A 209 -4.36 0.60 2.23
C THR A 209 -5.70 1.26 2.50
N GLU A 210 -5.93 1.67 3.74
CA GLU A 210 -7.15 2.33 4.23
C GLU A 210 -7.42 3.68 3.59
N THR A 211 -6.46 4.26 2.87
CA THR A 211 -6.57 5.55 2.18
C THR A 211 -6.45 5.44 0.66
N CYS A 212 -6.51 4.22 0.11
CA CYS A 212 -6.24 3.92 -1.30
C CYS A 212 -4.83 4.37 -1.75
N GLY A 213 -3.82 4.23 -0.87
CA GLY A 213 -2.45 4.61 -1.15
C GLY A 213 -2.11 6.01 -0.63
N GLY A 214 -1.16 6.68 -1.29
CA GLY A 214 -0.64 7.97 -0.84
C GLY A 214 -1.70 9.06 -0.80
N ILE A 215 -1.73 9.82 0.30
CA ILE A 215 -2.61 10.97 0.55
C ILE A 215 -1.85 12.24 0.97
N VAL A 216 -0.57 12.11 1.32
CA VAL A 216 0.33 13.21 1.68
C VAL A 216 1.59 13.07 0.85
N TYR A 217 1.96 14.13 0.12
CA TYR A 217 3.04 14.15 -0.88
C TYR A 217 4.02 15.25 -0.48
N ASP A 218 5.29 14.88 -0.24
CA ASP A 218 6.33 15.76 0.33
C ASP A 218 5.85 16.53 1.58
N GLY A 219 5.18 15.79 2.47
CA GLY A 219 4.61 16.30 3.70
C GLY A 219 3.29 17.08 3.53
N ARG A 220 2.84 17.37 2.31
CA ARG A 220 1.61 18.13 2.07
C ARG A 220 0.42 17.22 1.77
N PRO A 221 -0.71 17.35 2.48
CA PRO A 221 -1.94 16.65 2.11
C PRO A 221 -2.38 16.97 0.68
N LEU A 222 -2.88 15.98 -0.03
CA LEU A 222 -3.51 16.18 -1.35
C LEU A 222 -4.81 16.99 -1.22
N PRO A 223 -5.29 17.64 -2.30
CA PRO A 223 -6.54 18.38 -2.28
C PRO A 223 -7.72 17.56 -1.72
N GLY A 224 -8.50 18.14 -0.81
CA GLY A 224 -9.63 17.47 -0.17
C GLY A 224 -9.26 16.44 0.91
N VAL A 225 -7.97 16.27 1.21
CA VAL A 225 -7.50 15.49 2.36
C VAL A 225 -7.24 16.42 3.52
N GLU A 226 -7.90 16.15 4.66
CA GLU A 226 -7.60 16.79 5.92
C GLU A 226 -6.79 15.84 6.80
N VAL A 227 -5.67 16.34 7.31
CA VAL A 227 -4.83 15.65 8.28
C VAL A 227 -4.81 16.47 9.55
N THR A 228 -5.20 15.84 10.66
CA THR A 228 -5.20 16.45 11.99
C THR A 228 -4.49 15.54 12.99
N LEU A 229 -4.07 16.10 14.13
CA LEU A 229 -3.47 15.34 15.22
C LEU A 229 -4.46 15.22 16.37
N GLY A 230 -4.68 13.99 16.82
CA GLY A 230 -5.49 13.66 17.99
C GLY A 230 -4.66 13.60 19.27
N GLU A 231 -5.16 12.85 20.24
CA GLU A 231 -4.42 12.56 21.48
C GLU A 231 -3.08 11.86 21.18
N ALA A 232 -2.03 12.20 21.93
CA ALA A 232 -0.68 11.66 21.77
C ALA A 232 -0.11 11.77 20.34
N ASP A 233 -0.47 12.83 19.62
CA ASP A 233 -0.01 13.14 18.26
C ASP A 233 -0.42 12.10 17.21
N VAL A 234 -1.49 11.34 17.47
CA VAL A 234 -2.01 10.34 16.54
C VAL A 234 -2.61 11.02 15.33
N ILE A 235 -2.17 10.59 14.14
CA ILE A 235 -2.67 11.13 12.88
C ILE A 235 -4.12 10.67 12.66
N GLN A 236 -4.99 11.64 12.38
CA GLN A 236 -6.38 11.45 12.01
C GLN A 236 -6.61 12.00 10.60
N ILE A 237 -7.29 11.23 9.76
CA ILE A 237 -7.49 11.54 8.35
C ILE A 237 -8.97 11.66 8.03
N THR A 238 -9.35 12.74 7.37
CA THR A 238 -10.64 12.86 6.66
C THR A 238 -10.33 12.96 5.17
N SER A 239 -10.92 12.08 4.36
CA SER A 239 -10.62 12.04 2.93
C SER A 239 -11.76 11.34 2.17
N PRO A 240 -12.04 11.73 0.91
CA PRO A 240 -12.90 10.95 0.01
C PRO A 240 -12.30 9.58 -0.36
N THR A 241 -11.02 9.34 -0.07
CA THR A 241 -10.30 8.11 -0.41
C THR A 241 -10.31 7.05 0.69
N LEU A 242 -11.01 7.29 1.80
CA LEU A 242 -11.04 6.35 2.92
C LEU A 242 -11.72 5.03 2.54
N MET A 243 -11.24 3.95 3.15
CA MET A 243 -11.86 2.64 3.11
C MET A 243 -13.31 2.68 3.62
N ARG A 244 -14.08 1.65 3.28
CA ARG A 244 -15.39 1.42 3.90
C ARG A 244 -15.29 0.83 5.31
N GLY A 245 -14.28 -0.01 5.53
CA GLY A 245 -14.05 -0.72 6.78
C GLY A 245 -13.18 -1.96 6.60
N TYR A 246 -13.03 -2.72 7.67
CA TYR A 246 -12.33 -4.00 7.66
C TYR A 246 -13.31 -5.16 7.49
N ARG A 247 -13.00 -6.02 6.52
CA ARG A 247 -13.76 -7.20 6.14
C ARG A 247 -13.97 -8.12 7.34
N LEU A 248 -15.24 -8.28 7.76
CA LEU A 248 -15.67 -9.18 8.84
C LEU A 248 -15.00 -8.87 10.19
N ASP A 249 -14.67 -7.60 10.43
CA ASP A 249 -14.00 -7.12 11.64
C ASP A 249 -14.58 -5.75 12.03
N ASP A 250 -15.85 -5.78 12.45
CA ASP A 250 -16.61 -4.59 12.83
C ASP A 250 -15.93 -3.88 14.02
N ASP A 251 -15.41 -4.63 14.99
CA ASP A 251 -14.67 -4.06 16.14
C ASP A 251 -13.43 -3.25 15.74
N SER A 252 -12.65 -3.72 14.76
CA SER A 252 -11.54 -2.93 14.24
C SER A 252 -12.02 -1.77 13.38
N THR A 253 -13.16 -1.92 12.70
CA THR A 253 -13.76 -0.87 11.87
C THR A 253 -14.24 0.29 12.73
N ASP A 254 -15.03 0.02 13.77
CA ASP A 254 -15.60 1.00 14.68
C ASP A 254 -14.52 1.75 15.47
N ARG A 255 -13.40 1.09 15.80
CA ARG A 255 -12.25 1.73 16.43
C ARG A 255 -11.48 2.64 15.49
N ALA A 256 -11.38 2.26 14.21
CA ALA A 256 -10.58 2.98 13.23
C ALA A 256 -11.36 4.10 12.54
N LEU A 257 -12.67 3.97 12.34
CA LEU A 257 -13.52 4.96 11.68
C LEU A 257 -14.46 5.61 12.70
N VAL A 258 -14.05 6.76 13.24
CA VAL A 258 -14.78 7.48 14.29
C VAL A 258 -15.25 8.82 13.75
N ALA A 259 -16.57 9.04 13.73
CA ALA A 259 -17.18 10.29 13.26
C ALA A 259 -16.64 10.75 11.89
N GLU A 260 -16.64 9.84 10.92
CA GLU A 260 -16.13 10.03 9.54
C GLU A 260 -14.62 10.28 9.40
N ARG A 261 -13.87 10.16 10.50
CA ARG A 261 -12.41 10.24 10.50
C ARG A 261 -11.82 8.86 10.62
N PHE A 262 -10.74 8.63 9.89
CA PHE A 262 -9.89 7.47 10.08
C PHE A 262 -8.80 7.79 11.10
N ILE A 263 -8.81 7.06 12.22
CA ILE A 263 -7.81 7.12 13.29
C ILE A 263 -6.71 6.12 12.95
N THR A 264 -5.54 6.63 12.61
CA THR A 264 -4.40 5.78 12.26
C THR A 264 -3.72 5.22 13.51
N SER A 265 -2.76 4.31 13.30
CA SER A 265 -1.77 3.94 14.32
C SER A 265 -0.50 4.79 14.23
N ASP A 266 -0.44 5.78 13.36
CA ASP A 266 0.76 6.57 13.10
C ASP A 266 0.73 7.86 13.92
N ARG A 267 1.91 8.31 14.34
CA ARG A 267 2.13 9.58 15.02
C ARG A 267 2.82 10.55 14.09
N GLY A 268 2.47 11.83 14.20
CA GLY A 268 3.04 12.87 13.38
C GLY A 268 3.11 14.21 14.07
N ASP A 269 3.83 15.13 13.43
CA ASP A 269 3.88 16.55 13.76
C ASP A 269 3.51 17.35 12.50
N ILE A 270 2.87 18.50 12.66
CA ILE A 270 2.53 19.38 11.54
C ILE A 270 3.26 20.71 11.77
N ASP A 271 4.18 21.04 10.87
CA ASP A 271 4.95 22.29 11.00
C ASP A 271 4.12 23.54 10.63
N ASP A 272 4.69 24.73 10.89
CA ASP A 272 4.03 26.02 10.67
C ASP A 272 3.59 26.25 9.21
N GLU A 273 4.16 25.51 8.25
CA GLU A 273 3.76 25.53 6.84
C GLU A 273 2.73 24.45 6.47
N GLY A 274 2.21 23.73 7.47
CA GLY A 274 1.20 22.69 7.30
C GLY A 274 1.75 21.37 6.76
N ARG A 275 3.08 21.12 6.85
CA ARG A 275 3.66 19.85 6.40
C ARG A 275 3.67 18.83 7.53
N LEU A 276 3.12 17.66 7.24
CA LEU A 276 3.18 16.48 8.09
C LEU A 276 4.58 15.88 8.11
N ARG A 277 5.09 15.61 9.30
CA ARG A 277 6.31 14.85 9.58
C ARG A 277 5.94 13.61 10.38
N MET A 278 6.44 12.45 9.97
CA MET A 278 6.16 11.19 10.65
C MET A 278 7.06 11.04 11.89
N LEU A 279 6.46 10.72 13.05
CA LEU A 279 7.18 10.49 14.31
C LEU A 279 7.32 9.01 14.67
N GLY A 280 6.57 8.11 14.02
CA GLY A 280 6.57 6.67 14.28
C GLY A 280 5.16 6.13 14.45
N ARG A 281 5.00 4.94 15.04
CA ARG A 281 3.68 4.35 15.33
C ARG A 281 3.41 4.21 16.81
N VAL A 282 2.13 4.28 17.18
CA VAL A 282 1.66 4.03 18.55
C VAL A 282 1.93 2.59 18.97
N ASP A 283 1.81 1.65 18.02
CA ASP A 283 2.01 0.22 18.24
C ASP A 283 3.47 -0.21 18.04
N ASP A 284 4.42 0.70 17.78
CA ASP A 284 5.86 0.38 17.69
C ASP A 284 6.48 -0.02 19.04
N VAL A 285 5.70 -0.14 20.11
CA VAL A 285 6.17 -0.58 21.43
C VAL A 285 5.90 -2.07 21.62
N ILE A 286 6.98 -2.86 21.70
CA ILE A 286 6.95 -4.20 22.28
C ILE A 286 6.98 -4.04 23.80
N ILE A 287 6.15 -4.79 24.51
CA ILE A 287 6.28 -4.95 25.96
C ILE A 287 6.95 -6.31 26.18
N SER A 288 8.04 -6.34 26.94
CA SER A 288 8.71 -7.60 27.30
C SER A 288 9.27 -7.49 28.72
N ALA A 289 8.92 -8.45 29.59
CA ALA A 289 9.19 -8.45 31.02
C ALA A 289 8.76 -7.13 31.72
N GLY A 290 7.64 -6.54 31.27
CA GLY A 290 7.16 -5.24 31.75
C GLY A 290 7.93 -4.02 31.21
N ASN A 291 8.95 -4.20 30.37
CA ASN A 291 9.71 -3.12 29.76
C ASN A 291 9.12 -2.72 28.41
N LYS A 292 8.99 -1.41 28.18
CA LYS A 292 8.58 -0.85 26.90
C LYS A 292 9.80 -0.73 25.98
N ILE A 293 9.81 -1.54 24.94
CA ILE A 293 10.84 -1.58 23.90
C ILE A 293 10.26 -0.94 22.65
N VAL A 294 10.77 0.23 22.26
CA VAL A 294 10.39 0.86 20.99
C VAL A 294 11.11 0.11 19.86
N ARG A 295 10.38 -0.72 19.10
CA ARG A 295 10.87 -1.53 17.98
C ARG A 295 11.78 -0.72 17.07
N ARG A 296 11.29 0.45 16.68
CA ARG A 296 11.98 1.35 15.78
C ARG A 296 13.33 1.82 16.28
N ARG A 297 13.45 2.10 17.59
CA ARG A 297 14.73 2.50 18.19
C ARG A 297 15.76 1.36 18.13
N LEU A 298 15.29 0.13 18.23
CA LEU A 298 16.14 -1.05 18.06
C LEU A 298 16.54 -1.24 16.59
N GLU A 299 15.60 -1.10 15.65
CA GLU A 299 15.88 -1.19 14.22
C GLU A 299 16.89 -0.13 13.76
N ASP A 300 16.70 1.12 14.18
CA ASP A 300 17.62 2.22 13.87
C ASP A 300 19.02 1.94 14.47
N ALA A 301 19.11 1.49 15.73
CA ALA A 301 20.39 1.14 16.36
C ALA A 301 21.10 -0.05 15.69
N LEU A 302 20.33 -1.02 15.16
CA LEU A 302 20.89 -2.13 14.40
C LEU A 302 21.38 -1.66 13.01
N ALA A 303 20.64 -0.78 12.35
CA ALA A 303 21.00 -0.22 11.05
C ALA A 303 22.29 0.63 11.08
N GLU A 304 22.70 1.15 12.24
CA GLU A 304 23.99 1.82 12.41
C GLU A 304 25.20 0.86 12.27
N HIS A 305 25.00 -0.45 12.39
CA HIS A 305 26.08 -1.42 12.30
C HIS A 305 26.50 -1.68 10.84
N PRO A 306 27.79 -1.51 10.45
CA PRO A 306 28.21 -1.56 9.03
C PRO A 306 27.96 -2.87 8.29
N ALA A 307 27.73 -3.97 9.01
CA ALA A 307 27.43 -5.29 8.45
C ALA A 307 25.93 -5.57 8.29
N ILE A 308 25.05 -4.66 8.71
CA ILE A 308 23.60 -4.83 8.67
C ILE A 308 23.06 -3.95 7.53
N ASP A 309 22.54 -4.60 6.48
CA ASP A 309 21.92 -3.92 5.34
C ASP A 309 20.52 -3.39 5.69
N HIS A 310 19.71 -4.23 6.35
CA HIS A 310 18.40 -3.87 6.87
C HIS A 310 18.08 -4.65 8.16
N ALA A 311 17.38 -4.00 9.09
CA ALA A 311 16.90 -4.61 10.32
C ALA A 311 15.38 -4.45 10.44
N SER A 312 14.71 -5.50 10.91
CA SER A 312 13.30 -5.44 11.32
C SER A 312 13.11 -6.20 12.62
N VAL A 313 12.32 -5.64 13.53
CA VAL A 313 12.08 -6.17 14.87
C VAL A 313 10.60 -6.46 15.04
N THR A 314 10.31 -7.70 15.42
CA THR A 314 8.96 -8.17 15.73
C THR A 314 8.90 -8.73 17.15
N ALA A 315 7.72 -8.66 17.77
CA ALA A 315 7.44 -9.42 18.98
C ALA A 315 7.26 -10.90 18.64
N ILE A 316 7.66 -11.78 19.55
CA ILE A 316 7.31 -13.20 19.56
C ILE A 316 6.65 -13.47 20.92
N PRO A 317 5.45 -14.09 20.97
CA PRO A 317 4.80 -14.40 22.24
C PRO A 317 5.71 -15.24 23.14
N ASP A 318 5.86 -14.84 24.39
CA ASP A 318 6.70 -15.54 25.37
C ASP A 318 5.95 -15.76 26.70
N PRO A 319 5.84 -17.00 27.20
CA PRO A 319 5.04 -17.29 28.39
C PRO A 319 5.61 -16.70 29.69
N GLU A 320 6.89 -16.32 29.72
CA GLU A 320 7.55 -15.71 30.89
C GLU A 320 7.65 -14.20 30.76
N LEU A 321 7.94 -13.70 29.55
CA LEU A 321 8.21 -12.29 29.30
C LEU A 321 6.99 -11.51 28.78
N GLY A 322 5.91 -12.20 28.37
CA GLY A 322 4.71 -11.60 27.79
C GLY A 322 4.85 -11.38 26.30
#